data_AF-A0A1I7T9N2-F1
#
_entry.id   AF-A0A1I7T9N2-F1
#
_cell.length_a   1.000
_cell.length_b   1.000
_cell.length_c   1.000
_cell.angle_alpha   90.00
_cell.angle_beta   90.00
_cell.angle_gamma   90.00
#
_symmetry.space_group_name_H-M   'P 1'
#
loop_
_entity.id
_entity.type
_entity.pdbx_description
1 polymer ?
#
loop_
_entity_poly.entity_id
_entity_poly.type
_entity_poly.pdbx_seq_one_letter_code
_entity_poly.pdbx_strand_id
1 'polypeptide(L)'
;MQSMAQQDEGLSDENVHVKELKRLFNSCNSDRNGLLDKDGLLILCEKLNLSIFAGSIIDRVLSNDHSINFNQFKERFLLFLPEIIDLASGNQDELLIAAYKSSSSLGIKDTQRLSRYDVHSICESTSELDLLSVGDVNGIFDKCAISGKVSLNEFVSQYRARQKMSDEIHFIADSYRISSVNLFETLDVNNSGEADHSAVIEYLTTSGLKLEEAISLLKEFGQPTSAMISLVGLGNYLETTLSHLLNNSSVSARAAFFCMKSLLENYR
;
A
#
# COMPACT_ATOMS: atom_id res chain seq x y z
N MET A 1 -30.31 36.85 55.94
CA MET A 1 -29.44 35.66 56.02
C MET A 1 -29.32 35.10 54.61
N GLN A 2 -28.10 35.18 54.07
CA GLN A 2 -27.71 34.71 52.75
C GLN A 2 -27.83 33.18 52.67
N SER A 3 -28.25 32.66 51.51
CA SER A 3 -27.40 31.74 50.76
C SER A 3 -27.83 31.74 49.30
N MET A 4 -26.90 32.19 48.45
CA MET A 4 -26.96 32.09 47.00
C MET A 4 -27.11 30.62 46.59
N ALA A 5 -28.17 30.32 45.84
CA ALA A 5 -28.29 29.11 45.05
C ALA A 5 -28.54 29.56 43.61
N GLN A 6 -27.49 30.06 42.96
CA GLN A 6 -27.41 30.23 41.52
C GLN A 6 -25.97 30.59 41.17
N GLN A 7 -25.27 29.62 40.59
CA GLN A 7 -24.09 29.70 39.70
C GLN A 7 -23.15 28.53 40.01
N ASP A 8 -23.43 27.40 39.38
CA ASP A 8 -22.38 26.63 38.68
C ASP A 8 -23.03 25.80 37.55
N GLU A 9 -23.77 26.49 36.68
CA GLU A 9 -24.00 26.00 35.31
C GLU A 9 -22.77 26.37 34.50
N GLY A 10 -21.79 25.46 34.47
CA GLY A 10 -20.59 25.65 33.69
C GLY A 10 -19.52 24.64 34.03
N LEU A 11 -19.56 23.46 33.39
CA LEU A 11 -18.43 22.90 32.64
C LEU A 11 -18.77 21.52 32.04
N SER A 12 -19.13 21.60 30.77
CA SER A 12 -19.02 20.58 29.71
C SER A 12 -19.97 19.38 29.75
N ASP A 13 -20.82 19.34 28.72
CA ASP A 13 -21.15 18.12 28.00
C ASP A 13 -19.98 17.12 28.02
N GLU A 14 -20.02 16.13 28.91
CA GLU A 14 -19.33 14.87 28.64
C GLU A 14 -19.91 14.37 27.32
N ASN A 15 -19.10 14.46 26.27
CA ASN A 15 -19.36 14.01 24.92
C ASN A 15 -20.24 12.74 24.93
N VAL A 16 -21.33 12.72 24.16
CA VAL A 16 -22.29 11.61 24.13
C VAL A 16 -21.59 10.25 23.98
N HIS A 17 -20.47 10.20 23.27
CA HIS A 17 -19.62 9.01 23.13
C HIS A 17 -18.92 8.60 24.44
N VAL A 18 -18.48 9.55 25.26
CA VAL A 18 -17.88 9.27 26.58
C VAL A 18 -18.94 8.74 27.56
N LYS A 19 -20.17 9.28 27.51
CA LYS A 19 -21.29 8.77 28.32
C LYS A 19 -21.64 7.33 27.93
N GLU A 20 -21.69 7.03 26.64
CA GLU A 20 -21.98 5.68 26.15
C GLU A 20 -20.84 4.70 26.45
N LEU A 21 -19.58 5.12 26.30
CA LEU A 21 -18.41 4.32 26.68
C LEU A 21 -18.42 4.00 28.18
N LYS A 22 -18.78 4.96 29.03
CA LYS A 22 -18.94 4.77 30.49
C LYS A 22 -20.07 3.79 30.82
N ARG A 23 -21.19 3.86 30.08
CA ARG A 23 -22.30 2.91 30.21
C ARG A 23 -21.87 1.49 29.88
N LEU A 24 -21.13 1.31 28.78
CA LEU A 24 -20.59 0.01 28.37
C LEU A 24 -19.58 -0.52 29.39
N PHE A 25 -18.64 0.32 29.85
CA PHE A 25 -17.67 -0.02 30.89
C PHE A 25 -18.36 -0.54 32.15
N ASN A 26 -19.34 0.21 32.68
CA ASN A 26 -20.08 -0.18 33.88
C ASN A 26 -20.90 -1.46 33.70
N SER A 27 -21.34 -1.75 32.48
CA SER A 27 -22.07 -2.99 32.18
C SER A 27 -21.20 -4.26 32.18
N CYS A 28 -19.88 -4.10 32.18
CA CYS A 28 -18.91 -5.20 32.22
C CYS A 28 -18.34 -5.42 33.65
N ASN A 29 -18.71 -4.56 34.59
CA ASN A 29 -18.26 -4.60 35.99
C ASN A 29 -19.20 -5.50 36.81
N SER A 30 -18.98 -6.80 36.71
CA SER A 30 -19.74 -7.85 37.40
C SER A 30 -19.75 -7.66 38.92
N ASP A 31 -18.62 -7.22 39.49
CA ASP A 31 -18.40 -7.09 40.93
C ASP A 31 -18.96 -5.78 41.53
N ARG A 32 -19.48 -4.89 40.68
CA ARG A 32 -20.03 -3.57 41.06
C ARG A 32 -19.07 -2.71 41.91
N ASN A 33 -17.76 -2.96 41.82
CA ASN A 33 -16.73 -2.24 42.58
C ASN A 33 -16.22 -0.98 41.85
N GLY A 34 -16.59 -0.82 40.58
CA GLY A 34 -16.23 0.34 39.74
C GLY A 34 -14.95 0.12 38.94
N LEU A 35 -14.41 -1.09 38.96
CA LEU A 35 -13.16 -1.49 38.33
C LEU A 35 -13.42 -2.61 37.32
N LEU A 36 -12.64 -2.64 36.25
CA LEU A 36 -12.56 -3.79 35.35
C LEU A 36 -11.18 -4.44 35.48
N ASP A 37 -11.19 -5.74 35.68
CA ASP A 37 -10.02 -6.59 35.56
C ASP A 37 -9.88 -7.10 34.11
N LYS A 38 -8.98 -8.06 33.90
CA LYS A 38 -8.74 -8.68 32.59
C LYS A 38 -10.02 -9.23 31.95
N ASP A 39 -10.85 -9.93 32.72
CA ASP A 39 -12.06 -10.58 32.20
C ASP A 39 -13.14 -9.54 31.87
N GLY A 40 -13.30 -8.53 32.74
CA GLY A 40 -14.19 -7.40 32.49
C GLY A 40 -13.79 -6.59 31.24
N LEU A 41 -12.48 -6.41 31.01
CA LEU A 41 -11.96 -5.75 29.80
C LEU A 41 -12.13 -6.60 28.53
N LEU A 42 -12.04 -7.92 28.63
CA LEU A 42 -12.31 -8.82 27.50
C LEU A 42 -13.76 -8.67 27.02
N ILE A 43 -14.71 -8.69 27.96
CA ILE A 43 -16.14 -8.47 27.69
C ILE A 43 -16.38 -7.07 27.11
N LEU A 44 -15.68 -6.05 27.64
CA LEU A 44 -15.77 -4.69 27.09
C LEU A 44 -15.28 -4.62 25.64
N CYS A 45 -14.17 -5.31 25.32
CA CYS A 45 -13.65 -5.38 23.95
C CYS A 45 -14.65 -6.08 23.01
N GLU A 46 -15.32 -7.14 23.45
CA GLU A 46 -16.39 -7.78 22.66
C GLU A 46 -17.54 -6.82 22.36
N LYS A 47 -18.01 -6.07 23.36
CA LYS A 47 -19.11 -5.11 23.18
C LYS A 47 -18.75 -3.94 22.29
N LEU A 48 -17.47 -3.56 22.24
CA LEU A 48 -16.94 -2.53 21.35
C LEU A 48 -16.60 -3.08 19.95
N ASN A 49 -16.82 -4.38 19.70
CA ASN A 49 -16.44 -5.08 18.48
C ASN A 49 -14.92 -5.03 18.21
N LEU A 50 -14.13 -5.10 19.28
CA LEU A 50 -12.66 -5.06 19.28
C LEU A 50 -12.04 -6.39 19.75
N SER A 51 -12.78 -7.51 19.69
CA SER A 51 -12.33 -8.81 20.23
C SER A 51 -10.98 -9.28 19.70
N ILE A 52 -10.69 -8.97 18.43
CA ILE A 52 -9.42 -9.32 17.78
C ILE A 52 -8.23 -8.61 18.44
N PHE A 53 -8.45 -7.41 19.00
CA PHE A 53 -7.45 -6.59 19.66
C PHE A 53 -7.46 -6.70 21.18
N ALA A 54 -8.35 -7.55 21.73
CA ALA A 54 -8.58 -7.63 23.17
C ALA A 54 -7.29 -7.85 23.95
N GLY A 55 -6.41 -8.76 23.51
CA GLY A 55 -5.12 -9.00 24.18
C GLY A 55 -4.24 -7.75 24.26
N SER A 56 -4.03 -7.06 23.13
CA SER A 56 -3.20 -5.84 23.08
C SER A 56 -3.81 -4.69 23.88
N ILE A 57 -5.14 -4.51 23.79
CA ILE A 57 -5.88 -3.51 24.57
C ILE A 57 -5.73 -3.81 26.06
N ILE A 58 -5.96 -5.05 26.48
CA ILE A 58 -5.89 -5.45 27.89
C ILE A 58 -4.48 -5.21 28.43
N ASP A 59 -3.44 -5.68 27.74
CA ASP A 59 -2.06 -5.57 28.22
C ASP A 59 -1.64 -4.09 28.37
N ARG A 60 -2.00 -3.25 27.39
CA ARG A 60 -1.65 -1.82 27.41
C ARG A 60 -2.48 -1.02 28.39
N VAL A 61 -3.79 -1.25 28.45
CA VAL A 61 -4.68 -0.49 29.33
C VAL A 61 -4.47 -0.91 30.78
N LEU A 62 -4.18 -2.18 31.08
CA LEU A 62 -3.81 -2.60 32.44
C LEU A 62 -2.43 -2.07 32.84
N SER A 63 -1.43 -2.01 31.94
CA SER A 63 -0.11 -1.43 32.24
C SER A 63 0.51 -1.98 33.56
N ASN A 64 0.39 -3.28 33.80
CA ASN A 64 0.77 -4.00 35.03
C ASN A 64 -0.16 -3.83 36.26
N ASP A 65 -1.24 -3.07 36.16
CA ASP A 65 -2.31 -3.04 37.15
C ASP A 65 -3.18 -4.32 37.04
N HIS A 66 -3.75 -4.78 38.15
CA HIS A 66 -4.67 -5.93 38.15
C HIS A 66 -6.09 -5.56 37.73
N SER A 67 -6.47 -4.30 37.94
CA SER A 67 -7.75 -3.73 37.56
C SER A 67 -7.66 -2.22 37.42
N ILE A 68 -8.59 -1.62 36.68
CA ILE A 68 -8.58 -0.19 36.36
C ILE A 68 -9.96 0.43 36.52
N ASN A 69 -10.02 1.72 36.86
CA ASN A 69 -11.27 2.49 36.84
C ASN A 69 -11.54 3.11 35.46
N PHE A 70 -12.75 3.66 35.29
CA PHE A 70 -13.16 4.27 34.01
C PHE A 70 -12.25 5.41 33.53
N ASN A 71 -11.72 6.24 34.42
CA ASN A 71 -10.88 7.37 34.02
C ASN A 71 -9.53 6.88 33.48
N GLN A 72 -8.91 5.92 34.17
CA GLN A 72 -7.68 5.26 33.72
C GLN A 72 -7.89 4.53 32.39
N PHE A 73 -8.99 3.79 32.27
CA PHE A 73 -9.38 3.16 31.01
C PHE A 73 -9.51 4.20 29.90
N LYS A 74 -10.31 5.26 30.10
CA LYS A 74 -10.57 6.29 29.10
C LYS A 74 -9.28 6.96 28.63
N GLU A 75 -8.40 7.37 29.53
CA GLU A 75 -7.14 8.02 29.17
C GLU A 75 -6.22 7.08 28.38
N ARG A 76 -6.02 5.85 28.85
CA ARG A 76 -5.14 4.86 28.19
C ARG A 76 -5.74 4.36 26.86
N PHE A 77 -7.05 4.20 26.80
CA PHE A 77 -7.78 3.80 25.60
C PHE A 77 -7.81 4.92 24.55
N LEU A 78 -7.96 6.19 24.94
CA LEU A 78 -7.90 7.34 24.03
C LEU A 78 -6.54 7.46 23.35
N LEU A 79 -5.44 7.17 24.06
CA LEU A 79 -4.10 7.14 23.48
C LEU A 79 -3.97 6.04 22.41
N PHE A 80 -4.76 4.97 22.53
CA PHE A 80 -4.73 3.82 21.65
C PHE A 80 -5.79 3.87 20.53
N LEU A 81 -6.74 4.79 20.64
CA LEU A 81 -7.89 4.93 19.74
C LEU A 81 -7.49 5.20 18.27
N PRO A 82 -6.44 5.98 17.96
CA PRO A 82 -5.96 6.12 16.58
C PRO A 82 -5.49 4.78 15.97
N GLU A 83 -4.75 3.98 16.74
CA GLU A 83 -4.29 2.66 16.31
C GLU A 83 -5.47 1.68 16.15
N ILE A 84 -6.46 1.74 17.04
CA ILE A 84 -7.71 0.97 16.91
C ILE A 84 -8.53 1.42 15.70
N ILE A 85 -8.66 2.72 15.42
CA ILE A 85 -9.43 3.24 14.27
C ILE A 85 -8.80 2.78 12.96
N ASP A 86 -7.48 2.86 12.85
CA ASP A 86 -6.76 2.38 11.68
C ASP A 86 -7.00 0.88 11.47
N LEU A 87 -6.97 0.09 12.54
CA LEU A 87 -7.18 -1.36 12.52
C LEU A 87 -8.65 -1.81 12.38
N ALA A 88 -9.61 -0.99 12.85
CA ALA A 88 -11.06 -1.26 12.83
C ALA A 88 -11.76 -0.68 11.60
N SER A 89 -11.06 0.07 10.74
CA SER A 89 -11.56 0.66 9.50
C SER A 89 -11.94 -0.36 8.40
N GLY A 90 -11.90 -1.66 8.70
CA GLY A 90 -12.57 -2.70 7.91
C GLY A 90 -11.68 -3.47 6.95
N ASN A 91 -10.37 -3.25 6.94
CA ASN A 91 -9.41 -4.17 6.35
C ASN A 91 -8.51 -4.70 7.47
N GLN A 92 -8.63 -5.98 7.82
CA GLN A 92 -7.64 -6.65 8.65
C GLN A 92 -6.32 -6.61 7.87
N ASP A 93 -5.45 -5.64 8.16
CA ASP A 93 -4.12 -5.61 7.54
C ASP A 93 -3.28 -6.73 8.14
N GLU A 94 -3.39 -7.92 7.55
CA GLU A 94 -2.70 -9.14 7.96
C GLU A 94 -1.20 -8.92 8.13
N LEU A 95 -0.62 -8.06 7.29
CA LEU A 95 0.79 -7.68 7.37
C LEU A 95 1.10 -6.88 8.63
N LEU A 96 0.26 -5.90 8.97
CA LEU A 96 0.44 -5.12 10.19
C LEU A 96 0.27 -6.01 11.42
N ILE A 97 -0.67 -6.94 11.41
CA ILE A 97 -0.86 -7.94 12.47
C ILE A 97 0.36 -8.85 12.59
N ALA A 98 0.91 -9.34 11.47
CA ALA A 98 2.11 -10.16 11.45
C ALA A 98 3.32 -9.40 12.01
N ALA A 99 3.52 -8.14 11.58
CA ALA A 99 4.59 -7.29 12.07
C ALA A 99 4.49 -7.01 13.58
N TYR A 100 3.28 -6.83 14.12
CA TYR A 100 3.07 -6.70 15.57
C TYR A 100 3.40 -7.99 16.33
N LYS A 101 3.07 -9.16 15.78
CA LYS A 101 3.44 -10.46 16.37
C LYS A 101 4.96 -10.63 16.39
N SER A 102 5.64 -10.28 15.30
CA SER A 102 7.11 -10.29 15.20
C SER A 102 7.77 -9.32 16.18
N SER A 103 7.23 -8.11 16.32
CA SER A 103 7.68 -7.16 17.34
C SER A 103 7.57 -7.73 18.76
N SER A 104 6.45 -8.40 19.05
CA SER A 104 6.21 -9.01 20.35
C SER A 104 7.16 -10.18 20.64
N SER A 105 7.41 -11.06 19.67
CA SER A 105 8.34 -12.19 19.82
C SER A 105 9.80 -11.74 20.00
N LEU A 106 10.18 -10.59 19.44
CA LEU A 106 11.48 -9.95 19.62
C LEU A 106 11.60 -9.15 20.93
N GLY A 107 10.51 -9.01 21.69
CA GLY A 107 10.47 -8.24 22.94
C GLY A 107 10.45 -6.72 22.75
N ILE A 108 10.13 -6.24 21.55
CA ILE A 108 10.03 -4.81 21.24
C ILE A 108 8.66 -4.31 21.71
N LYS A 109 8.68 -3.49 22.78
CA LYS A 109 7.47 -3.01 23.47
C LYS A 109 6.94 -1.68 22.92
N ASP A 110 7.83 -0.79 22.49
CA ASP A 110 7.47 0.55 21.99
C ASP A 110 7.42 0.54 20.46
N THR A 111 6.27 0.14 19.92
CA THR A 111 6.02 0.10 18.47
C THR A 111 5.74 1.48 17.87
N GLN A 112 5.73 2.53 18.68
CA GLN A 112 5.47 3.91 18.24
C GLN A 112 6.77 4.66 17.96
N ARG A 113 7.91 4.16 18.45
CA ARG A 113 9.21 4.83 18.38
C ARG A 113 10.33 3.86 18.01
N LEU A 114 10.17 3.17 16.89
CA LEU A 114 11.13 2.21 16.40
C LEU A 114 12.39 2.89 15.88
N SER A 115 13.55 2.34 16.25
CA SER A 115 14.81 2.64 15.59
C SER A 115 14.92 1.88 14.27
N ARG A 116 15.90 2.24 13.42
CA ARG A 116 16.19 1.46 12.20
C ARG A 116 16.47 0.00 12.52
N TYR A 117 17.19 -0.27 13.61
CA TYR A 117 17.51 -1.62 14.03
C TYR A 117 16.26 -2.43 14.38
N ASP A 118 15.33 -1.81 15.12
CA ASP A 118 14.07 -2.46 15.48
C ASP A 118 13.24 -2.79 14.24
N VAL A 119 13.16 -1.86 13.28
CA VAL A 119 12.46 -2.06 12.02
C VAL A 119 13.08 -3.18 11.19
N HIS A 120 14.41 -3.22 11.06
CA HIS A 120 15.11 -4.32 10.35
C HIS A 120 14.81 -5.67 11.00
N SER A 121 14.93 -5.76 12.32
CA SER A 121 14.68 -7.00 13.07
C SER A 121 13.24 -7.49 12.89
N ILE A 122 12.28 -6.57 12.91
CA ILE A 122 10.87 -6.88 12.67
C ILE A 122 10.65 -7.35 11.22
N CYS A 123 11.30 -6.72 10.24
CA CYS A 123 11.18 -7.13 8.83
C CYS A 123 11.73 -8.54 8.60
N GLU A 124 12.94 -8.84 9.12
CA GLU A 124 13.54 -10.18 9.02
C GLU A 124 12.70 -11.27 9.69
N SER A 125 11.93 -10.90 10.71
CA SER A 125 11.06 -11.83 11.45
C SER A 125 9.63 -11.89 10.91
N THR A 126 9.30 -11.16 9.84
CA THR A 126 7.97 -11.11 9.23
C THR A 126 8.04 -11.62 7.80
N SER A 127 7.40 -12.76 7.52
CA SER A 127 7.52 -13.52 6.25
C SER A 127 7.19 -12.74 4.97
N GLU A 128 6.43 -11.66 5.06
CA GLU A 128 6.07 -10.79 3.93
C GLU A 128 7.05 -9.62 3.74
N LEU A 129 7.89 -9.36 4.75
CA LEU A 129 8.89 -8.28 4.78
C LEU A 129 10.33 -8.79 4.69
N ASP A 130 10.56 -10.10 4.87
CA ASP A 130 11.88 -10.74 4.91
C ASP A 130 12.66 -10.63 3.57
N LEU A 131 11.94 -10.43 2.47
CA LEU A 131 12.51 -10.20 1.13
C LEU A 131 13.00 -8.75 0.92
N LEU A 132 12.70 -7.82 1.82
CA LEU A 132 13.16 -6.45 1.68
C LEU A 132 14.68 -6.37 1.85
N SER A 133 15.35 -5.75 0.87
CA SER A 133 16.77 -5.46 1.02
C SER A 133 16.98 -4.42 2.13
N VAL A 134 18.19 -4.40 2.71
CA VAL A 134 18.56 -3.40 3.72
C VAL A 134 18.36 -1.97 3.21
N GLY A 135 18.63 -1.74 1.92
CA GLY A 135 18.42 -0.45 1.25
C GLY A 135 16.94 -0.07 1.15
N ASP A 136 16.06 -1.05 0.94
CA ASP A 136 14.62 -0.83 0.85
C ASP A 136 14.01 -0.45 2.18
N VAL A 137 14.38 -1.15 3.25
CA VAL A 137 13.96 -0.84 4.61
C VAL A 137 14.43 0.56 5.01
N ASN A 138 15.70 0.90 4.73
CA ASN A 138 16.23 2.24 5.02
C ASN A 138 15.50 3.33 4.23
N GLY A 139 15.23 3.10 2.94
CA GLY A 139 14.51 4.05 2.10
C GLY A 139 13.06 4.28 2.55
N ILE A 140 12.38 3.25 3.06
CA ILE A 140 11.04 3.39 3.65
C ILE A 140 11.13 4.13 4.98
N PHE A 141 12.07 3.74 5.84
CA PHE A 141 12.31 4.38 7.14
C PHE A 141 12.56 5.89 6.99
N ASP A 142 13.42 6.29 6.05
CA ASP A 142 13.78 7.70 5.83
C ASP A 142 12.60 8.54 5.33
N LYS A 143 11.62 7.94 4.66
CA LYS A 143 10.37 8.61 4.26
C LYS A 143 9.40 8.81 5.41
N CYS A 144 9.36 7.87 6.35
CA CYS A 144 8.52 7.97 7.55
C CYS A 144 9.15 8.91 8.60
N ALA A 145 10.48 8.93 8.69
CA ALA A 145 11.22 9.57 9.76
C ALA A 145 11.38 11.09 9.58
N ILE A 146 10.28 11.85 9.64
CA ILE A 146 10.35 13.33 9.70
C ILE A 146 11.04 13.78 11.02
N SER A 147 11.04 12.94 12.06
CA SER A 147 11.62 13.23 13.39
C SER A 147 12.70 12.24 13.87
N GLY A 148 13.16 11.32 13.01
CA GLY A 148 14.15 10.29 13.36
C GLY A 148 13.60 9.08 14.14
N LYS A 149 12.28 9.00 14.33
CA LYS A 149 11.58 7.85 14.90
C LYS A 149 10.37 7.53 14.04
N VAL A 150 10.06 6.24 13.92
CA VAL A 150 9.00 5.72 13.04
C VAL A 150 8.13 4.77 13.85
N SER A 151 6.81 4.90 13.75
CA SER A 151 5.89 3.90 14.28
C SER A 151 5.78 2.72 13.32
N LEU A 152 5.47 1.53 13.83
CA LEU A 152 5.30 0.33 13.01
C LEU A 152 4.20 0.52 11.96
N ASN A 153 3.13 1.20 12.34
CA ASN A 153 2.02 1.52 11.43
C ASN A 153 2.46 2.44 10.29
N GLU A 154 3.21 3.52 10.58
CA GLU A 154 3.76 4.40 9.55
C GLU A 154 4.68 3.65 8.58
N PHE A 155 5.52 2.75 9.11
CA PHE A 155 6.41 1.93 8.28
C PHE A 155 5.62 1.00 7.35
N VAL A 156 4.67 0.23 7.89
CA VAL A 156 3.85 -0.70 7.10
C VAL A 156 2.98 0.05 6.09
N SER A 157 2.37 1.17 6.49
CA SER A 157 1.61 2.04 5.58
C SER A 157 2.46 2.56 4.43
N GLN A 158 3.70 2.98 4.71
CA GLN A 158 4.61 3.47 3.68
C GLN A 158 5.15 2.35 2.79
N TYR A 159 5.34 1.14 3.32
CA TYR A 159 5.64 -0.06 2.56
C TYR A 159 4.48 -0.44 1.62
N ARG A 160 3.23 -0.41 2.11
CA ARG A 160 2.03 -0.65 1.29
C ARG A 160 1.86 0.41 0.22
N ALA A 161 2.09 1.68 0.52
CA ALA A 161 2.09 2.73 -0.49
C ALA A 161 3.16 2.47 -1.57
N ARG A 162 4.33 1.95 -1.18
CA ARG A 162 5.36 1.52 -2.13
C ARG A 162 4.95 0.30 -2.95
N GLN A 163 4.33 -0.72 -2.34
CA GLN A 163 3.79 -1.86 -3.07
C GLN A 163 2.71 -1.41 -4.05
N LYS A 164 1.73 -0.62 -3.61
CA LYS A 164 0.67 -0.10 -4.47
C LYS A 164 1.21 0.73 -5.62
N MET A 165 2.23 1.58 -5.41
CA MET A 165 2.90 2.27 -6.51
C MET A 165 3.64 1.28 -7.42
N SER A 166 4.28 0.25 -6.89
CA SER A 166 4.98 -0.77 -7.68
C SER A 166 4.01 -1.64 -8.47
N ASP A 167 2.85 -1.94 -7.90
CA ASP A 167 1.74 -2.70 -8.49
C ASP A 167 0.97 -1.85 -9.47
N GLU A 168 0.81 -0.54 -9.23
CA GLU A 168 0.31 0.41 -10.21
C GLU A 168 1.32 0.59 -11.35
N ILE A 169 2.62 0.65 -11.07
CA ILE A 169 3.67 0.66 -12.10
C ILE A 169 3.70 -0.66 -12.87
N HIS A 170 3.48 -1.81 -12.23
CA HIS A 170 3.39 -3.11 -12.89
C HIS A 170 2.08 -3.28 -13.63
N PHE A 171 0.96 -2.81 -13.09
CA PHE A 171 -0.34 -2.79 -13.74
C PHE A 171 -0.34 -1.83 -14.92
N ILE A 172 0.36 -0.69 -14.81
CA ILE A 172 0.70 0.17 -15.95
C ILE A 172 1.63 -0.61 -16.87
N ALA A 173 2.70 -1.24 -16.43
CA ALA A 173 3.59 -1.97 -17.34
C ALA A 173 2.88 -3.14 -18.08
N ASP A 174 1.96 -3.84 -17.42
CA ASP A 174 1.20 -4.99 -17.94
C ASP A 174 -0.01 -4.56 -18.77
N SER A 175 -0.78 -3.55 -18.34
CA SER A 175 -1.86 -2.95 -19.16
C SER A 175 -1.29 -2.18 -20.35
N TYR A 176 -0.03 -1.75 -20.25
CA TYR A 176 0.71 -1.10 -21.32
C TYR A 176 1.69 -2.06 -21.99
N ARG A 177 1.58 -3.39 -21.78
CA ARG A 177 2.04 -4.35 -22.81
C ARG A 177 1.42 -3.86 -24.10
N ILE A 178 2.29 -3.51 -25.04
CA ILE A 178 1.85 -3.03 -26.34
C ILE A 178 1.18 -4.23 -26.97
N SER A 179 -0.15 -4.30 -26.88
CA SER A 179 -0.89 -5.21 -27.72
C SER A 179 -0.54 -4.84 -29.15
N SER A 180 0.33 -5.64 -29.77
CA SER A 180 0.76 -5.54 -31.17
C SER A 180 -0.42 -5.71 -32.14
N VAL A 181 -1.60 -6.04 -31.60
CA VAL A 181 -2.84 -6.41 -32.30
C VAL A 181 -3.35 -5.32 -33.25
N ASN A 182 -2.99 -4.03 -33.07
CA ASN A 182 -3.48 -2.95 -33.95
C ASN A 182 -2.38 -2.11 -34.62
N LEU A 183 -1.10 -2.47 -34.53
CA LEU A 183 -0.03 -1.60 -35.06
C LEU A 183 -0.06 -1.53 -36.60
N PHE A 184 -0.43 -2.62 -37.25
CA PHE A 184 -0.37 -2.77 -38.71
C PHE A 184 -1.73 -3.06 -39.35
N GLU A 185 -2.84 -2.81 -38.65
CA GLU A 185 -4.19 -3.06 -39.15
C GLU A 185 -4.46 -2.36 -40.49
N THR A 186 -3.89 -1.17 -40.68
CA THR A 186 -4.00 -0.41 -41.95
C THR A 186 -3.23 -1.03 -43.12
N LEU A 187 -2.25 -1.90 -42.83
CA LEU A 187 -1.49 -2.64 -43.83
C LEU A 187 -2.17 -3.96 -44.22
N ASP A 188 -2.96 -4.54 -43.31
CA ASP A 188 -3.63 -5.83 -43.50
C ASP A 188 -5.07 -5.69 -43.99
N VAL A 189 -5.28 -4.90 -45.05
CA VAL A 189 -6.63 -4.61 -45.60
C VAL A 189 -7.38 -5.89 -45.99
N ASN A 190 -6.64 -6.96 -46.32
CA ASN A 190 -7.19 -8.26 -46.71
C ASN A 190 -7.26 -9.28 -45.57
N ASN A 191 -6.89 -8.90 -44.34
CA ASN A 191 -6.84 -9.76 -43.16
C ASN A 191 -6.05 -11.07 -43.39
N SER A 192 -4.96 -10.94 -44.13
CA SER A 192 -4.02 -12.00 -44.51
C SER A 192 -2.95 -12.26 -43.45
N GLY A 193 -2.77 -11.34 -42.50
CA GLY A 193 -1.69 -11.35 -41.51
C GLY A 193 -0.33 -10.94 -42.07
N GLU A 194 -0.29 -10.53 -43.35
CA GLU A 194 0.91 -10.24 -44.11
C GLU A 194 0.78 -8.94 -44.91
N ALA A 195 1.91 -8.27 -45.18
CA ALA A 195 1.94 -7.12 -46.07
C ALA A 195 3.21 -7.09 -46.93
N ASP A 196 3.10 -6.48 -48.12
CA ASP A 196 4.24 -6.29 -49.00
C ASP A 196 5.35 -5.45 -48.34
N HIS A 197 6.60 -5.82 -48.62
CA HIS A 197 7.78 -5.13 -48.11
C HIS A 197 7.74 -3.61 -48.37
N SER A 198 7.31 -3.20 -49.57
CA SER A 198 7.19 -1.78 -49.93
C SER A 198 6.14 -1.05 -49.09
N ALA A 199 5.01 -1.71 -48.80
CA ALA A 199 3.93 -1.12 -48.01
C ALA A 199 4.36 -0.93 -46.54
N VAL A 200 5.10 -1.90 -45.98
CA VAL A 200 5.68 -1.78 -44.62
C VAL A 200 6.70 -0.65 -44.54
N ILE A 201 7.58 -0.51 -45.54
CA ILE A 201 8.55 0.60 -45.61
C ILE A 201 7.84 1.96 -45.71
N GLU A 202 6.83 2.07 -46.57
CA GLU A 202 6.05 3.30 -46.71
C GLU A 202 5.35 3.67 -45.40
N TYR A 203 4.78 2.70 -44.71
CA TYR A 203 4.16 2.90 -43.40
C TYR A 203 5.15 3.39 -42.35
N LEU A 204 6.32 2.73 -42.23
CA LEU A 204 7.35 3.11 -41.26
C LEU A 204 7.90 4.51 -41.53
N THR A 205 8.11 4.84 -42.80
CA THR A 205 8.63 6.16 -43.19
C THR A 205 7.61 7.27 -42.99
N THR A 206 6.34 7.02 -43.29
CA THR A 206 5.23 7.94 -42.97
C THR A 206 5.06 8.13 -41.46
N SER A 207 5.40 7.12 -40.67
CA SER A 207 5.41 7.17 -39.20
C SER A 207 6.63 7.90 -38.62
N GLY A 208 7.56 8.37 -39.46
CA GLY A 208 8.68 9.23 -39.06
C GLY A 208 10.06 8.57 -39.04
N LEU A 209 10.19 7.28 -39.39
CA LEU A 209 11.51 6.66 -39.59
C LEU A 209 12.15 7.12 -40.91
N LYS A 210 13.47 7.23 -40.95
CA LYS A 210 14.16 7.40 -42.24
C LYS A 210 14.11 6.09 -43.03
N LEU A 211 14.15 6.20 -44.36
CA LEU A 211 14.15 5.05 -45.26
C LEU A 211 15.25 4.03 -44.91
N GLU A 212 16.46 4.50 -44.61
CA GLU A 212 17.61 3.66 -44.25
C GLU A 212 17.41 2.92 -42.92
N GLU A 213 16.73 3.55 -41.96
CA GLU A 213 16.41 2.98 -40.65
C GLU A 213 15.32 1.91 -40.79
N ALA A 214 14.29 2.18 -41.59
CA ALA A 214 13.22 1.23 -41.88
C ALA A 214 13.76 -0.03 -42.61
N ILE A 215 14.66 0.15 -43.58
CA ILE A 215 15.32 -0.98 -44.27
C ILE A 215 16.20 -1.78 -43.30
N SER A 216 16.91 -1.10 -42.40
CA SER A 216 17.77 -1.77 -41.41
C SER A 216 16.95 -2.60 -40.42
N LEU A 217 15.83 -2.06 -39.94
CA LEU A 217 14.88 -2.77 -39.07
C LEU A 217 14.38 -4.08 -39.70
N LEU A 218 13.95 -4.03 -40.97
CA LEU A 218 13.46 -5.24 -41.64
C LEU A 218 14.56 -6.28 -41.89
N LYS A 219 15.80 -5.84 -42.09
CA LYS A 219 16.96 -6.75 -42.15
C LYS A 219 17.23 -7.41 -40.80
N GLU A 220 17.14 -6.66 -39.69
CA GLU A 220 17.31 -7.21 -38.33
C GLU A 220 16.20 -8.20 -37.97
N PHE A 221 14.96 -7.92 -38.41
CA PHE A 221 13.84 -8.85 -38.27
C PHE A 221 14.04 -10.18 -39.02
N GLY A 222 14.95 -10.21 -40.01
CA GLY A 222 15.35 -11.44 -40.71
C GLY A 222 14.51 -11.79 -41.94
N GLN A 223 13.78 -10.83 -42.51
CA GLN A 223 12.97 -11.03 -43.72
C GLN A 223 13.66 -10.46 -44.97
N PRO A 224 13.79 -11.23 -46.07
CA PRO A 224 14.41 -10.76 -47.31
C PRO A 224 13.51 -9.76 -48.06
N THR A 225 14.14 -8.86 -48.83
CA THR A 225 13.60 -7.73 -49.61
C THR A 225 12.53 -8.05 -50.67
N SER A 226 11.97 -9.26 -50.71
CA SER A 226 11.13 -9.77 -51.80
C SER A 226 9.92 -10.61 -51.37
N ALA A 227 9.63 -10.74 -50.07
CA ALA A 227 8.51 -11.56 -49.60
C ALA A 227 7.57 -10.78 -48.68
N MET A 228 6.33 -11.24 -48.64
CA MET A 228 5.31 -10.84 -47.70
C MET A 228 5.84 -10.88 -46.26
N ILE A 229 5.64 -9.79 -45.53
CA ILE A 229 6.10 -9.62 -44.16
C ILE A 229 4.98 -10.00 -43.21
N SER A 230 5.23 -10.97 -42.33
CA SER A 230 4.30 -11.29 -41.24
C SER A 230 4.18 -10.09 -40.29
N LEU A 231 3.01 -9.48 -40.28
CA LEU A 231 2.73 -8.29 -39.47
C LEU A 231 2.66 -8.64 -37.98
N VAL A 232 2.11 -9.82 -37.66
CA VAL A 232 2.12 -10.38 -36.30
C VAL A 232 3.56 -10.65 -35.84
N GLY A 233 4.38 -11.25 -36.71
CA GLY A 233 5.79 -11.49 -36.41
C GLY A 233 6.57 -10.21 -36.16
N LEU A 234 6.39 -9.20 -37.03
CA LEU A 234 7.04 -7.90 -36.88
C LEU A 234 6.57 -7.17 -35.62
N GLY A 235 5.27 -7.22 -35.32
CA GLY A 235 4.69 -6.67 -34.10
C GLY A 235 5.30 -7.29 -32.85
N ASN A 236 5.39 -8.62 -32.80
CA ASN A 236 6.00 -9.35 -31.70
C ASN A 236 7.50 -9.05 -31.55
N TYR A 237 8.23 -8.89 -32.67
CA TYR A 237 9.64 -8.52 -32.65
C TYR A 237 9.85 -7.13 -32.02
N LEU A 238 9.06 -6.15 -32.44
CA LEU A 238 9.10 -4.79 -31.89
C LEU A 238 8.70 -4.77 -30.41
N GLU A 239 7.65 -5.49 -30.04
CA GLU A 239 7.18 -5.61 -28.66
C GLU A 239 8.24 -6.23 -27.76
N THR A 240 8.89 -7.31 -28.22
CA THR A 240 9.97 -7.99 -27.49
C THR A 240 11.19 -7.07 -27.33
N THR A 241 11.57 -6.36 -28.39
CA THR A 241 12.70 -5.43 -28.38
C THR A 241 12.45 -4.28 -27.41
N LEU A 242 11.26 -3.68 -27.46
CA LEU A 242 10.91 -2.57 -26.57
C LEU A 242 10.82 -3.04 -25.11
N SER A 243 10.21 -4.21 -24.86
CA SER A 243 10.12 -4.78 -23.52
C SER A 243 11.52 -5.02 -22.93
N HIS A 244 12.44 -5.55 -23.74
CA HIS A 244 13.83 -5.74 -23.33
C HIS A 244 14.52 -4.39 -23.01
N LEU A 245 14.33 -3.36 -23.84
CA LEU A 245 14.89 -2.03 -23.60
C LEU A 245 14.33 -1.39 -22.33
N LEU A 246 13.01 -1.46 -22.11
CA LEU A 246 12.37 -0.91 -20.92
C LEU A 246 12.84 -1.62 -19.65
N ASN A 247 12.95 -2.95 -19.66
CA ASN A 247 13.42 -3.73 -18.51
C ASN A 247 14.87 -3.40 -18.11
N ASN A 248 15.70 -3.02 -19.08
CA ASN A 248 17.09 -2.63 -18.83
C ASN A 248 17.27 -1.12 -18.62
N SER A 249 16.18 -0.34 -18.62
CA SER A 249 16.21 1.12 -18.48
C SER A 249 16.00 1.58 -17.03
N SER A 250 16.44 2.80 -16.74
CA SER A 250 16.19 3.43 -15.43
C SER A 250 14.70 3.59 -15.13
N VAL A 251 14.34 3.67 -13.85
CA VAL A 251 12.95 3.92 -13.42
C VAL A 251 12.40 5.21 -14.04
N SER A 252 13.21 6.27 -14.10
CA SER A 252 12.82 7.55 -14.70
C SER A 252 12.54 7.44 -16.20
N ALA A 253 13.33 6.66 -16.94
CA ALA A 253 13.12 6.44 -18.37
C ALA A 253 11.84 5.64 -18.65
N ARG A 254 11.57 4.60 -17.84
CA ARG A 254 10.32 3.84 -17.91
C ARG A 254 9.10 4.72 -17.60
N ALA A 255 9.17 5.52 -16.53
CA ALA A 255 8.10 6.45 -16.17
C ALA A 255 7.81 7.47 -17.30
N ALA A 256 8.86 8.06 -17.88
CA ALA A 256 8.72 8.99 -19.00
C ALA A 256 8.04 8.34 -20.22
N PHE A 257 8.43 7.11 -20.57
CA PHE A 257 7.81 6.34 -21.65
C PHE A 257 6.31 6.12 -21.40
N PHE A 258 5.91 5.67 -20.21
CA PHE A 258 4.50 5.43 -19.89
C PHE A 258 3.66 6.72 -19.86
N CYS A 259 4.21 7.83 -19.35
CA CYS A 259 3.54 9.13 -19.41
C CYS A 259 3.31 9.58 -20.86
N MET A 260 4.31 9.43 -21.75
CA MET A 260 4.16 9.76 -23.17
C MET A 260 3.15 8.86 -23.88
N LYS A 261 3.15 7.55 -23.59
CA LYS A 261 2.18 6.61 -24.14
C LYS A 261 0.75 6.96 -23.71
N SER A 262 0.54 7.23 -22.42
CA SER A 262 -0.77 7.64 -21.90
C SER A 262 -1.27 8.92 -22.55
N LEU A 263 -0.40 9.91 -22.79
CA LEU A 263 -0.75 11.11 -23.55
C LEU A 263 -1.22 10.74 -24.96
N LEU A 264 -0.45 9.93 -25.70
CA LEU A 264 -0.81 9.53 -27.07
C LEU A 264 -2.12 8.75 -27.17
N GLU A 265 -2.44 7.91 -26.19
CA GLU A 265 -3.70 7.17 -26.13
C GLU A 265 -4.90 8.08 -25.82
N ASN A 266 -4.73 9.14 -25.04
CA ASN A 266 -5.77 10.13 -24.78
C ASN A 266 -6.02 11.10 -25.96
N TYR A 267 -5.15 11.09 -26.97
CA TYR A 267 -5.26 11.90 -28.19
C TYR A 267 -5.86 11.14 -29.39
N ARG A 268 -6.14 9.84 -29.24
CA ARG A 268 -6.88 9.02 -30.23
C ARG A 268 -8.34 8.94 -29.88
#